data_AF-A0AAN0M8G9-F1
#
_entry.id   AF-A0AAN0M8G9-F1
#
_cell.length_a   1.000
_cell.length_b   1.000
_cell.length_c   1.000
_cell.angle_alpha   90.00
_cell.angle_beta   90.00
_cell.angle_gamma   90.00
#
_symmetry.space_group_name_H-M   'P 1'
#
loop_
_entity.id
_entity.type
_entity.pdbx_description
1 polymer ?
#
loop_
_entity_poly.entity_id
_entity_poly.type
_entity_poly.pdbx_seq_one_letter_code
_entity_poly.pdbx_strand_id
1 'polypeptide(L)'
;MIISRLLARKRVAAGIRPSFRQAWLPVLADTAVIGLVLAWIFLPVVSMTIVMELSLFWRMLVLFVVIYVPLQVVVIISTVWAVRSRWEEKDEK
;
A
#
# COMPACT_ATOMS: atom_id res chain seq x y z
N MET A 1 -3.00 3.48 1.19
CA MET A 1 -4.17 2.95 1.88
C MET A 1 -5.18 4.03 2.22
N ILE A 2 -4.78 5.10 2.92
CA ILE A 2 -5.73 6.07 3.50
C ILE A 2 -6.34 6.93 2.39
N ILE A 3 -5.52 7.48 1.50
CA ILE A 3 -5.98 8.39 0.45
C ILE A 3 -6.87 7.64 -0.54
N SER A 4 -6.41 6.48 -1.01
CA SER A 4 -7.17 5.61 -1.91
C SER A 4 -8.52 5.20 -1.32
N ARG A 5 -8.55 4.80 -0.05
CA ARG A 5 -9.78 4.38 0.64
C ARG A 5 -10.77 5.53 0.80
N LEU A 6 -10.32 6.70 1.26
CA LEU A 6 -11.21 7.84 1.50
C LEU A 6 -11.85 8.33 0.20
N LEU A 7 -11.04 8.49 -0.86
CA LEU A 7 -11.54 8.94 -2.16
C LEU A 7 -12.45 7.90 -2.83
N ALA A 8 -12.09 6.62 -2.75
CA ALA A 8 -12.93 5.56 -3.30
C ALA A 8 -14.30 5.50 -2.60
N ARG A 9 -14.34 5.54 -1.26
CA ARG A 9 -15.62 5.54 -0.50
C ARG A 9 -16.50 6.72 -0.88
N LYS A 10 -15.92 7.92 -0.98
CA LYS A 10 -16.67 9.13 -1.37
C LYS A 10 -17.26 9.01 -2.78
N ARG A 11 -16.49 8.48 -3.74
CA ARG A 11 -16.92 8.31 -5.14
C ARG A 11 -18.01 7.26 -5.28
N VAL A 12 -17.85 6.11 -4.59
CA VAL A 12 -18.85 5.04 -4.58
C VAL A 12 -20.17 5.54 -3.96
N ALA A 13 -20.12 6.27 -2.84
CA ALA A 13 -21.31 6.84 -2.24
C ALA A 13 -22.00 7.91 -3.12
N ALA A 14 -21.24 8.56 -4.00
CA ALA A 14 -21.76 9.55 -4.95
C ALA A 14 -22.17 8.94 -6.31
N GLY A 15 -22.00 7.63 -6.53
CA GLY A 15 -22.21 6.99 -7.83
C GLY A 15 -21.29 7.48 -8.94
N ILE A 16 -20.17 8.13 -8.60
CA ILE A 16 -19.25 8.71 -9.58
C ILE A 16 -18.24 7.66 -10.02
N ARG A 17 -18.17 7.40 -11.32
CA ARG A 17 -17.11 6.58 -11.92
C ARG A 17 -15.87 7.42 -12.21
N PRO A 18 -14.75 7.24 -11.47
CA PRO A 18 -13.53 7.97 -11.75
C PRO A 18 -12.87 7.47 -13.03
N SER A 19 -12.18 8.38 -13.71
CA SER A 19 -11.27 7.99 -14.79
C SER A 19 -10.14 7.12 -14.26
N PHE A 20 -9.45 6.39 -15.15
CA PHE A 20 -8.32 5.55 -14.77
C PHE A 20 -7.28 6.34 -13.96
N ARG A 21 -6.87 7.51 -14.44
CA ARG A 21 -5.90 8.37 -13.73
C ARG A 21 -6.40 8.79 -12.34
N GLN A 22 -7.67 9.14 -12.20
CA GLN A 22 -8.25 9.56 -10.92
C GLN A 22 -8.33 8.42 -9.90
N ALA A 23 -8.47 7.17 -10.35
CA ALA A 23 -8.47 5.99 -9.49
C ALA A 23 -7.06 5.57 -9.04
N TRP A 24 -6.06 5.70 -9.92
CA TRP A 24 -4.69 5.22 -9.68
C TRP A 24 -3.75 6.27 -9.08
N LEU A 25 -4.00 7.57 -9.27
CA LEU A 25 -3.18 8.62 -8.64
C LEU A 25 -3.13 8.50 -7.09
N PRO A 26 -4.24 8.20 -6.39
CA PRO A 26 -4.20 7.92 -4.95
C PRO A 26 -3.33 6.72 -4.57
N VAL A 27 -3.26 5.69 -5.43
CA VAL A 27 -2.41 4.50 -5.22
C VAL A 27 -0.94 4.90 -5.28
N LEU A 28 -0.57 5.71 -6.27
CA LEU A 28 0.79 6.24 -6.38
C LEU A 28 1.16 7.08 -5.16
N ALA A 29 0.26 7.97 -4.72
CA ALA A 29 0.48 8.80 -3.54
C ALA A 29 0.66 7.95 -2.27
N ASP A 30 -0.22 6.99 -2.04
CA ASP A 30 -0.12 6.07 -0.90
C ASP A 30 1.17 5.23 -0.94
N THR A 31 1.59 4.79 -2.12
CA THR A 31 2.83 4.02 -2.34
C THR A 31 4.07 4.88 -2.08
N ALA A 32 4.06 6.13 -2.53
CA ALA A 32 5.14 7.08 -2.27
C ALA A 32 5.27 7.38 -0.78
N VAL A 33 4.16 7.61 -0.08
CA VAL A 33 4.16 7.87 1.37
C VAL A 33 4.74 6.69 2.14
N ILE A 34 4.27 5.46 1.91
CA ILE A 34 4.86 4.29 2.60
C ILE A 34 6.32 4.08 2.19
N GLY A 35 6.68 4.31 0.93
CA GLY A 35 8.06 4.21 0.46
C GLY A 35 9.00 5.16 1.19
N LEU A 36 8.59 6.41 1.41
CA LEU A 36 9.37 7.40 2.18
C LEU A 36 9.53 6.98 3.65
N VAL A 37 8.45 6.51 4.28
CA VAL A 37 8.49 6.01 5.66
C VAL A 37 9.44 4.83 5.78
N LEU A 38 9.35 3.86 4.87
CA LEU A 38 10.21 2.68 4.86
C LEU A 38 11.67 3.03 4.55
N ALA A 39 11.92 3.97 3.64
CA ALA A 39 13.27 4.46 3.35
C ALA A 39 13.92 5.09 4.59
N TRP A 40 13.15 5.84 5.39
CA TRP A 40 13.64 6.46 6.60
C TRP A 40 14.04 5.44 7.68
N ILE A 41 13.29 4.35 7.81
CA ILE A 41 13.59 3.30 8.81
C ILE A 41 14.50 2.19 8.30
N PHE A 42 14.77 2.12 6.99
CA PHE A 42 15.50 1.01 6.37
C PHE A 42 16.89 0.82 6.98
N LEU A 43 17.71 1.88 6.99
CA LEU A 43 19.06 1.81 7.55
C LEU A 43 19.06 1.48 9.06
N PRO A 44 18.23 2.12 9.91
CA PRO A 44 18.08 1.72 11.31
C PRO A 44 17.77 0.24 11.51
N VAL A 45 16.80 -0.31 10.77
CA VAL A 45 16.41 -1.72 10.88
C VAL A 45 17.55 -2.64 10.41
N VAL A 46 18.21 -2.30 9.31
CA VAL A 46 19.38 -3.06 8.82
C VAL A 46 20.50 -3.06 9.87
N SER A 47 20.86 -1.90 10.41
CA SER A 47 21.89 -1.76 11.43
C SER A 47 21.55 -2.58 12.69
N MET A 48 20.29 -2.54 13.14
CA MET A 48 19.82 -3.37 14.26
C MET A 48 20.07 -4.86 14.01
N THR A 49 19.74 -5.38 12.82
CA THR A 49 19.96 -6.81 12.52
C THR A 49 21.44 -7.22 12.54
N ILE A 50 22.35 -6.27 12.25
CA ILE A 50 23.80 -6.50 12.29
C ILE A 50 24.30 -6.47 13.74
N VAL A 51 23.89 -5.45 14.52
CA VAL A 51 24.29 -5.28 15.93
C VAL A 51 23.81 -6.45 16.80
N MET A 52 22.63 -7.00 16.50
CA MET A 52 22.10 -8.17 17.20
C MET A 52 22.70 -9.50 16.72
N GLU A 53 23.66 -9.47 15.80
CA GLU A 53 24.31 -10.65 15.21
C GLU A 53 23.31 -11.70 14.71
N LEU A 54 22.19 -11.24 14.12
CA LEU A 54 21.16 -12.16 13.65
C LEU A 54 21.72 -13.04 12.54
N SER A 55 21.49 -14.35 12.65
CA SER A 55 21.73 -15.28 11.55
C SER A 55 21.00 -14.81 10.28
N LEU A 56 21.49 -15.24 9.11
CA LEU A 56 20.91 -14.84 7.82
C LEU A 56 19.40 -15.07 7.76
N PHE A 57 18.91 -16.21 8.25
CA PHE A 57 17.48 -16.53 8.29
C PHE A 57 16.68 -15.48 9.08
N TRP A 58 17.11 -15.18 10.30
CA TRP A 58 16.44 -14.20 11.16
C TRP A 58 16.52 -12.79 10.60
N ARG A 59 17.65 -12.40 10.01
CA ARG A 59 17.80 -11.11 9.34
C ARG A 59 16.84 -10.97 8.16
N MET A 60 16.74 -11.99 7.31
CA MET A 60 15.79 -12.01 6.19
C MET A 60 14.34 -11.91 6.69
N LEU A 61 14.00 -12.66 7.74
CA LEU A 61 12.66 -12.64 8.31
C LEU A 61 12.29 -11.26 8.86
N VAL A 62 13.20 -10.60 9.58
CA VAL A 62 12.98 -9.24 10.10
C VAL A 62 12.77 -8.26 8.96
N LEU A 63 13.64 -8.25 7.94
CA LEU A 63 13.49 -7.34 6.79
C LEU A 63 12.21 -7.62 6.00
N PHE A 64 11.84 -8.88 5.85
CA PHE A 64 10.59 -9.27 5.22
C PHE A 64 9.38 -8.73 5.99
N VAL A 65 9.32 -8.94 7.30
CA VAL A 65 8.18 -8.53 8.13
C VAL A 65 8.12 -7.01 8.34
N VAL A 66 9.26 -6.34 8.49
CA VAL A 66 9.30 -4.91 8.84
C VAL A 66 9.27 -4.01 7.61
N ILE A 67 9.82 -4.45 6.48
CA ILE A 67 9.91 -3.62 5.26
C ILE A 67 8.96 -4.13 4.18
N TYR A 68 9.10 -5.40 3.78
CA TYR A 68 8.38 -5.92 2.63
C TYR A 68 6.87 -6.04 2.88
N VAL A 69 6.46 -6.66 4.00
CA VAL A 69 5.04 -6.88 4.31
C VAL A 69 4.26 -5.55 4.40
N PRO A 70 4.71 -4.51 5.12
CA PRO A 70 3.99 -3.23 5.17
C PRO A 70 3.86 -2.56 3.81
N LEU A 71 4.92 -2.59 2.99
CA LEU A 71 4.86 -2.08 1.62
C LEU A 71 3.77 -2.82 0.81
N GLN A 72 3.79 -4.15 0.83
CA GLN A 72 2.82 -4.97 0.10
C GLN A 72 1.39 -4.72 0.58
N VAL A 73 1.16 -4.66 1.89
CA VAL A 73 -0.16 -4.36 2.47
C VAL A 73 -0.70 -3.04 1.95
N VAL A 74 0.11 -1.97 1.96
CA VAL A 74 -0.31 -0.65 1.47
C VAL A 74 -0.61 -0.70 -0.03
N VAL A 75 0.25 -1.30 -0.84
CA VAL A 75 0.08 -1.37 -2.30
C VAL A 75 -1.16 -2.18 -2.68
N ILE A 76 -1.35 -3.36 -2.08
CA ILE A 76 -2.49 -4.25 -2.35
C ILE A 76 -3.79 -3.55 -1.98
N ILE A 77 -3.90 -3.02 -0.75
CA ILE A 77 -5.14 -2.39 -0.30
C ILE A 77 -5.46 -1.15 -1.16
N SER A 78 -4.46 -0.35 -1.50
CA SER A 78 -4.66 0.84 -2.35
C SER A 78 -5.16 0.44 -3.74
N THR A 79 -4.57 -0.60 -4.33
CA THR A 79 -5.00 -1.15 -5.62
C THR A 79 -6.43 -1.70 -5.57
N VAL A 80 -6.80 -2.43 -4.51
CA VAL A 80 -8.16 -2.94 -4.31
C VAL A 80 -9.18 -1.79 -4.30
N TRP A 81 -8.90 -0.68 -3.61
CA TRP A 81 -9.79 0.48 -3.61
C TRP A 81 -9.88 1.18 -4.96
N ALA A 82 -8.77 1.27 -5.71
CA ALA A 82 -8.77 1.85 -7.05
C ALA A 82 -9.66 1.02 -8.00
N VAL A 83 -9.51 -0.30 -7.98
CA VAL A 83 -10.33 -1.24 -8.77
C VAL A 83 -11.81 -1.14 -8.36
N ARG A 84 -12.09 -1.25 -7.06
CA ARG A 84 -13.46 -1.19 -6.52
C ARG A 84 -14.16 0.12 -6.87
N SER A 85 -13.46 1.25 -6.85
CA SER A 85 -14.05 2.55 -7.20
C SER A 85 -14.49 2.68 -8.66
N ARG A 86 -14.02 1.77 -9.53
CA ARG A 86 -14.35 1.74 -10.96
C ARG A 86 -15.23 0.55 -11.36
N TRP A 87 -15.52 -0.35 -10.43
CA TRP A 87 -16.34 -1.53 -10.67
C TRP A 87 -17.79 -1.12 -10.88
N GLU A 88 -18.42 -1.63 -11.94
CA GLU A 88 -19.85 -1.54 -12.16
C GLU A 88 -20.45 -2.86 -11.66
N GLU A 89 -21.41 -2.79 -10.73
CA GLU A 89 -22.29 -3.93 -10.49
C GLU A 89 -23.01 -4.19 -11.82
N LYS A 90 -22.66 -5.30 -12.48
CA LYS A 90 -23.46 -5.76 -13.61
C LYS A 90 -24.79 -6.18 -13.00
N ASP A 91 -25.84 -5.39 -13.23
CA ASP A 91 -27.21 -5.87 -13.04
C ASP A 91 -27.35 -7.15 -13.87
N GLU A 92 -27.38 -8.30 -13.18
CA GLU A 92 -27.85 -9.55 -13.78
C GLU A 92 -29.30 -9.31 -14.18
N LYS A 93 -29.53 -9.11 -15.48
CA LYS A 93 -30.85 -9.16 -16.09
C LYS A 93 -31.34 -10.59 -16.18
#